data_AF-C3ND12-F1
#
_entry.id   AF-C3ND12-F1
#
_cell.length_a   1.000
_cell.length_b   1.000
_cell.length_c   1.000
_cell.angle_alpha   90.00
_cell.angle_beta   90.00
_cell.angle_gamma   90.00
#
_symmetry.space_group_name_H-M   'P 1'
#
loop_
_entity.id
_entity.type
_entity.pdbx_description
1 polymer ?
#
loop_
_entity_poly.entity_id
_entity_poly.type
_entity_poly.pdbx_seq_one_letter_code
_entity_poly.pdbx_strand_id
1 'polypeptide(L)'
;MKLVVATNFDDSLLEELKKYPEVKYIFGSFKRTITGHGRAGFIIPDIKEEQFKNHISIAHSYGIKFLYTMNTNTLLGKEYDAEFIGKVMKEIDKLVSLGVDGFIIAVPFLIRLIRSEYPDLEVSASSFSRIHNVREVEEYANLGVNTIIMHEDANRDFKLLKEIASLSKTNKFDVELILNNSCLYGCPFRLTHDGISSITSMVNGVNDVWFEYPILLCATDVLNDPVNLIRSRWIRPEDIKYYEEIGINRFKIAGRNKKTEWILNVVKAFTERMYEGDLLDLVSYPQGRAATKAIQMVNGPSSYSVLTKVKIDNTKFPEGWIKFFLTNDCDTRSCKECKYCDIIAERVITIDGEPFKTDKWNIRQSYPINLIPKFKENGIKKGNQ
;
A
#
# COMPACT_ATOMS: atom_id res chain seq x y z
N MET A 1 15.96 11.32 5.18
CA MET A 1 15.04 10.40 4.49
C MET A 1 15.75 9.12 3.99
N LYS A 2 15.12 7.95 4.16
CA LYS A 2 15.43 6.64 3.58
C LYS A 2 14.18 6.15 2.83
N LEU A 3 14.30 5.82 1.54
CA LEU A 3 13.19 5.34 0.70
C LEU A 3 13.27 3.83 0.48
N VAL A 4 12.09 3.20 0.55
CA VAL A 4 11.82 1.80 0.22
C VAL A 4 10.86 1.76 -0.97
N VAL A 5 11.36 1.39 -2.14
CA VAL A 5 10.68 1.61 -3.42
C VAL A 5 10.18 0.30 -4.02
N ALA A 6 8.95 0.25 -4.50
CA ALA A 6 8.46 -0.94 -5.19
C ALA A 6 9.26 -1.18 -6.47
N THR A 7 9.64 -2.43 -6.76
CA THR A 7 10.16 -2.79 -8.09
C THR A 7 9.07 -3.42 -8.95
N ASN A 8 9.14 -3.15 -10.24
CA ASN A 8 8.41 -3.83 -11.31
C ASN A 8 9.30 -4.84 -12.07
N PHE A 9 10.53 -5.08 -11.57
CA PHE A 9 11.56 -5.96 -12.16
C PHE A 9 12.01 -5.57 -13.58
N ASP A 10 11.89 -4.29 -13.91
CA ASP A 10 12.52 -3.67 -15.06
C ASP A 10 13.90 -3.14 -14.64
N ASP A 11 14.97 -3.65 -15.23
CA ASP A 11 16.34 -3.26 -14.86
C ASP A 11 16.62 -1.77 -15.15
N SER A 12 15.91 -1.16 -16.10
CA SER A 12 16.02 0.28 -16.37
C SER A 12 15.54 1.15 -15.20
N LEU A 13 14.67 0.62 -14.34
CA LEU A 13 14.29 1.30 -13.09
C LEU A 13 15.51 1.48 -12.19
N LEU A 14 16.38 0.47 -12.08
CA LEU A 14 17.54 0.51 -11.18
C LEU A 14 18.60 1.51 -11.65
N GLU A 15 18.80 1.60 -12.97
CA GLU A 15 19.69 2.57 -13.62
C GLU A 15 19.32 4.02 -13.30
N GLU A 16 18.03 4.30 -13.14
CA GLU A 16 17.51 5.60 -12.75
C GLU A 16 17.49 5.77 -11.22
N LEU A 17 17.11 4.74 -10.46
CA LEU A 17 17.06 4.80 -9.00
C LEU A 17 18.43 5.04 -8.36
N LYS A 18 19.53 4.56 -8.96
CA LYS A 18 20.90 4.80 -8.43
C LYS A 18 21.28 6.28 -8.34
N LYS A 19 20.58 7.16 -9.06
CA LYS A 19 20.78 8.62 -9.03
C LYS A 19 20.22 9.25 -7.75
N TYR A 20 19.40 8.53 -6.99
CA TYR A 20 18.73 9.01 -5.78
C TYR A 20 19.32 8.32 -4.55
N PRO A 21 20.27 8.96 -3.82
CA PRO A 21 20.93 8.34 -2.69
C PRO A 21 19.99 8.01 -1.53
N GLU A 22 18.79 8.61 -1.47
CA GLU A 22 17.74 8.28 -0.50
C GLU A 22 17.17 6.88 -0.70
N VAL A 23 17.22 6.33 -1.92
CA VAL A 23 16.73 4.98 -2.23
C VAL A 23 17.70 3.96 -1.65
N LYS A 24 17.29 3.34 -0.54
CA LYS A 24 18.11 2.34 0.17
C LYS A 24 17.63 0.91 -0.06
N TYR A 25 16.34 0.75 -0.34
CA TYR A 25 15.71 -0.54 -0.54
C TYR A 25 14.80 -0.52 -1.75
N ILE A 26 14.77 -1.63 -2.46
CA ILE A 26 13.65 -2.01 -3.32
C ILE A 26 12.91 -3.20 -2.72
N PHE A 27 11.64 -3.37 -3.07
CA PHE A 27 10.86 -4.53 -2.62
C PHE A 27 9.95 -5.09 -3.71
N GLY A 28 9.79 -6.42 -3.70
CA GLY A 28 9.03 -7.16 -4.70
C GLY A 28 8.71 -8.58 -4.24
N SER A 29 7.99 -9.33 -5.08
CA SER A 29 7.75 -10.77 -4.91
C SER A 29 7.53 -11.42 -6.27
N PHE A 30 7.57 -12.75 -6.31
CA PHE A 30 6.98 -13.47 -7.44
C PHE A 30 5.47 -13.23 -7.49
N LYS A 31 4.88 -13.48 -8.66
CA LYS A 31 3.45 -13.26 -8.93
C LYS A 31 2.52 -14.08 -8.03
N ARG A 32 2.91 -15.32 -7.76
CA ARG A 32 2.26 -16.22 -6.80
C ARG A 32 3.32 -16.91 -5.95
N THR A 33 3.03 -17.11 -4.68
CA THR A 33 3.95 -17.73 -3.71
C THR A 33 3.24 -18.83 -2.93
N ILE A 34 3.99 -19.65 -2.20
CA ILE A 34 3.42 -20.76 -1.40
C ILE A 34 2.49 -20.21 -0.30
N THR A 35 2.86 -19.07 0.29
CA THR A 35 2.13 -18.40 1.39
C THR A 35 1.11 -17.37 0.91
N GLY A 36 1.24 -16.85 -0.31
CA GLY A 36 0.53 -15.65 -0.78
C GLY A 36 1.17 -14.34 -0.30
N HIS A 37 0.63 -13.22 -0.74
CA HIS A 37 1.08 -11.87 -0.39
C HIS A 37 0.01 -10.79 -0.65
N GLY A 38 0.25 -9.56 -0.18
CA GLY A 38 -0.72 -8.46 -0.18
C GLY A 38 -1.01 -7.75 -1.52
N ARG A 39 -1.02 -8.50 -2.62
CA ARG A 39 -1.44 -8.04 -3.95
C ARG A 39 -1.96 -9.23 -4.73
N ALA A 40 -3.09 -9.09 -5.40
CA ALA A 40 -3.60 -10.15 -6.25
C ALA A 40 -2.59 -10.52 -7.37
N GLY A 41 -2.43 -11.82 -7.64
CA GLY A 41 -1.39 -12.28 -8.57
C GLY A 41 -1.57 -11.76 -10.00
N PHE A 42 -2.78 -11.40 -10.43
CA PHE A 42 -3.04 -10.92 -11.79
C PHE A 42 -2.58 -9.49 -12.07
N ILE A 43 -2.11 -8.73 -11.07
CA ILE A 43 -1.61 -7.35 -11.24
C ILE A 43 -0.09 -7.19 -11.05
N ILE A 44 0.65 -8.26 -10.74
CA ILE A 44 2.11 -8.22 -10.55
C ILE A 44 2.82 -8.81 -11.80
N PRO A 45 4.00 -8.28 -12.19
CA PRO A 45 4.83 -8.86 -13.24
C PRO A 45 5.10 -10.36 -13.04
N ASP A 46 5.01 -11.13 -14.12
CA ASP A 46 5.33 -12.55 -14.13
C ASP A 46 6.81 -12.72 -14.50
N ILE A 47 7.65 -12.93 -13.50
CA ILE A 47 9.11 -12.97 -13.67
C ILE A 47 9.65 -14.38 -13.46
N LYS A 48 10.74 -14.68 -14.14
CA LYS A 48 11.51 -15.90 -13.93
C LYS A 48 12.57 -15.69 -12.86
N GLU A 49 13.02 -16.79 -12.25
CA GLU A 49 14.06 -16.78 -11.23
C GLU A 49 15.38 -16.17 -11.70
N GLU A 50 15.79 -16.42 -12.95
CA GLU A 50 17.00 -15.83 -13.52
C GLU A 50 16.91 -14.30 -13.61
N GLN A 51 15.77 -13.78 -14.08
CA GLN A 51 15.49 -12.34 -14.10
C GLN A 51 15.50 -11.76 -12.68
N PHE A 52 14.87 -12.46 -11.72
CA PHE A 52 14.86 -12.06 -10.33
C PHE A 52 16.29 -11.95 -9.74
N LYS A 53 17.12 -12.96 -9.96
CA LYS A 53 18.51 -12.99 -9.50
C LYS A 53 19.34 -11.88 -10.14
N ASN A 54 19.20 -11.68 -11.46
CA ASN A 54 19.91 -10.61 -12.17
C ASN A 54 19.53 -9.23 -11.64
N HIS A 55 18.22 -8.99 -11.47
CA HIS A 55 17.70 -7.72 -10.96
C HIS A 55 18.24 -7.38 -9.55
N ILE A 56 18.28 -8.37 -8.65
CA ILE A 56 18.88 -8.20 -7.32
C ILE A 56 20.37 -7.89 -7.42
N SER A 57 21.11 -8.63 -8.25
CA SER A 57 22.54 -8.39 -8.45
C SER A 57 22.84 -6.99 -8.96
N ILE A 58 22.01 -6.46 -9.88
CA ILE A 58 22.13 -5.07 -10.36
C ILE A 58 21.86 -4.09 -9.21
N ALA A 59 20.79 -4.29 -8.44
CA ALA A 59 20.45 -3.43 -7.30
C ALA A 59 21.60 -3.38 -6.26
N HIS A 60 22.17 -4.55 -5.94
CA HIS A 60 23.33 -4.66 -5.04
C HIS A 60 24.56 -3.94 -5.58
N SER A 61 24.81 -3.99 -6.91
CA SER A 61 25.92 -3.25 -7.54
C SER A 61 25.81 -1.73 -7.37
N TYR A 62 24.60 -1.22 -7.08
CA TYR A 62 24.33 0.18 -6.77
C TYR A 62 24.16 0.45 -5.27
N GLY A 63 24.43 -0.54 -4.41
CA GLY A 63 24.27 -0.42 -2.96
C GLY A 63 22.80 -0.36 -2.50
N ILE A 64 21.86 -0.82 -3.32
CA ILE A 64 20.43 -0.88 -3.01
C ILE A 64 20.09 -2.31 -2.55
N LYS A 65 19.51 -2.44 -1.36
CA LYS A 65 19.08 -3.73 -0.81
C LYS A 65 17.72 -4.18 -1.36
N PHE A 66 17.46 -5.48 -1.36
CA PHE A 66 16.20 -6.08 -1.79
C PHE A 66 15.43 -6.71 -0.62
N LEU A 67 14.20 -6.27 -0.38
CA LEU A 67 13.27 -6.87 0.58
C LEU A 67 12.19 -7.70 -0.14
N TYR A 68 12.13 -9.00 0.15
CA TYR A 68 11.11 -9.87 -0.40
C TYR A 68 9.78 -9.72 0.34
N THR A 69 8.69 -9.55 -0.41
CA THR A 69 7.35 -9.37 0.16
C THR A 69 6.68 -10.71 0.37
N MET A 70 6.67 -11.19 1.61
CA MET A 70 5.98 -12.40 2.08
C MET A 70 4.90 -12.03 3.12
N ASN A 71 4.06 -11.07 2.76
CA ASN A 71 3.18 -10.38 3.71
C ASN A 71 1.73 -10.86 3.66
N THR A 72 1.50 -12.15 3.41
CA THR A 72 0.17 -12.75 3.57
C THR A 72 -0.38 -12.48 4.96
N ASN A 73 -1.69 -12.23 5.10
CA ASN A 73 -2.34 -12.11 6.42
C ASN A 73 -2.93 -13.44 6.92
N THR A 74 -2.89 -14.50 6.10
CA THR A 74 -3.42 -15.81 6.45
C THR A 74 -2.66 -16.92 5.73
N LEU A 75 -2.45 -18.04 6.42
CA LEU A 75 -1.92 -19.27 5.82
C LEU A 75 -3.01 -20.33 5.61
N LEU A 76 -4.29 -19.96 5.82
CA LEU A 76 -5.45 -20.84 5.70
C LEU A 76 -5.38 -22.08 6.59
N GLY A 77 -4.77 -21.97 7.78
CA GLY A 77 -4.58 -23.08 8.71
C GLY A 77 -3.46 -24.04 8.31
N LYS A 78 -2.69 -23.77 7.27
CA LYS A 78 -1.58 -24.62 6.82
C LYS A 78 -0.35 -24.52 7.72
N GLU A 79 -0.32 -23.56 8.65
CA GLU A 79 0.71 -23.46 9.69
C GLU A 79 0.80 -24.69 10.60
N TYR A 80 -0.26 -25.51 10.66
CA TYR A 80 -0.28 -26.79 11.40
C TYR A 80 0.24 -27.99 10.59
N ASP A 81 0.56 -27.80 9.31
CA ASP A 81 1.08 -28.85 8.42
C ASP A 81 2.61 -28.76 8.31
N ALA A 82 3.30 -29.75 8.87
CA ALA A 82 4.76 -29.81 8.86
C ALA A 82 5.36 -29.89 7.44
N GLU A 83 4.68 -30.54 6.49
CA GLU A 83 5.12 -30.59 5.10
C GLU A 83 5.02 -29.20 4.45
N PHE A 84 3.93 -28.48 4.73
CA PHE A 84 3.76 -27.10 4.27
C PHE A 84 4.85 -26.18 4.86
N ILE A 85 5.11 -26.24 6.16
CA ILE A 85 6.18 -25.46 6.79
C ILE A 85 7.55 -25.79 6.19
N GLY A 86 7.84 -27.08 5.95
CA GLY A 86 9.07 -27.49 5.27
C GLY A 86 9.20 -26.92 3.86
N LYS A 87 8.09 -26.75 3.12
CA LYS A 87 8.10 -26.08 1.80
C LYS A 87 8.33 -24.57 1.92
N VAL A 88 7.72 -23.92 2.91
CA VAL A 88 7.94 -22.49 3.18
C VAL A 88 9.40 -22.22 3.53
N MET A 89 10.01 -23.04 4.39
CA MET A 89 11.44 -22.90 4.73
C MET A 89 12.34 -23.09 3.51
N LYS A 90 12.11 -24.13 2.70
CA LYS A 90 12.87 -24.30 1.44
C LYS A 90 12.74 -23.12 0.48
N GLU A 91 11.57 -22.46 0.42
CA GLU A 91 11.39 -21.24 -0.36
C GLU A 91 12.21 -20.08 0.22
N ILE A 92 12.22 -19.91 1.55
CA ILE A 92 13.04 -18.91 2.24
C ILE A 92 14.53 -19.16 1.98
N ASP A 93 15.03 -20.38 2.18
CA ASP A 93 16.44 -20.74 1.95
C ASP A 93 16.87 -20.40 0.52
N LYS A 94 16.01 -20.74 -0.44
CA LYS A 94 16.23 -20.43 -1.86
C LYS A 94 16.28 -18.93 -2.09
N LEU A 95 15.32 -18.17 -1.58
CA LEU A 95 15.28 -16.71 -1.74
C LEU A 95 16.52 -16.03 -1.14
N VAL A 96 16.96 -16.47 0.04
CA VAL A 96 18.21 -16.00 0.67
C VAL A 96 19.41 -16.31 -0.24
N SER A 97 19.50 -17.53 -0.79
CA SER A 97 20.57 -17.92 -1.73
C SER A 97 20.59 -17.10 -3.03
N LEU A 98 19.45 -16.51 -3.41
CA LEU A 98 19.30 -15.62 -4.56
C LEU A 98 19.66 -14.16 -4.26
N GLY A 99 20.04 -13.83 -3.02
CA GLY A 99 20.48 -12.49 -2.61
C GLY A 99 19.39 -11.63 -1.97
N VAL A 100 18.28 -12.19 -1.50
CA VAL A 100 17.30 -11.43 -0.71
C VAL A 100 17.94 -10.98 0.61
N ASP A 101 17.91 -9.67 0.90
CA ASP A 101 18.47 -9.08 2.13
C ASP A 101 17.53 -9.16 3.34
N GLY A 102 16.23 -9.35 3.08
CA GLY A 102 15.22 -9.40 4.13
C GLY A 102 13.81 -9.66 3.66
N PHE A 103 12.89 -9.81 4.61
CA PHE A 103 11.49 -10.15 4.37
C PHE A 103 10.54 -9.14 4.98
N ILE A 104 9.45 -8.86 4.26
CA ILE A 104 8.29 -8.09 4.76
C ILE A 104 7.18 -9.08 5.07
N ILE A 105 6.83 -9.25 6.35
CA ILE A 105 5.99 -10.33 6.86
C ILE A 105 4.86 -9.76 7.71
N ALA A 106 3.65 -10.31 7.59
CA ALA A 106 2.53 -9.92 8.44
C ALA A 106 2.27 -10.90 9.59
N VAL A 107 2.24 -12.20 9.29
CA VAL A 107 1.93 -13.27 10.25
C VAL A 107 3.07 -13.44 11.29
N PRO A 108 2.82 -13.23 12.59
CA PRO A 108 3.84 -13.34 13.64
C PRO A 108 4.56 -14.69 13.71
N PHE A 109 3.85 -15.78 13.41
CA PHE A 109 4.45 -17.11 13.38
C PHE A 109 5.59 -17.21 12.35
N LEU A 110 5.43 -16.63 11.15
CA LEU A 110 6.48 -16.60 10.14
C LEU A 110 7.66 -15.72 10.55
N ILE A 111 7.41 -14.63 11.30
CA ILE A 111 8.48 -13.80 11.87
C ILE A 111 9.32 -14.63 12.84
N ARG A 112 8.69 -15.37 13.75
CA ARG A 112 9.41 -16.24 14.71
C ARG A 112 10.21 -17.33 14.00
N LEU A 113 9.62 -17.95 12.98
CA LEU A 113 10.27 -18.99 12.20
C LEU A 113 11.50 -18.47 11.46
N ILE A 114 11.41 -17.31 10.79
CA ILE A 114 12.57 -16.71 10.13
C ILE A 114 13.61 -16.27 11.16
N ARG A 115 13.21 -15.73 12.30
CA ARG A 115 14.14 -15.33 13.36
C ARG A 115 14.90 -16.49 14.00
N SER A 116 14.35 -17.70 14.06
CA SER A 116 15.05 -18.86 14.61
C SER A 116 16.15 -19.36 13.68
N GLU A 117 15.90 -19.39 12.37
CA GLU A 117 16.83 -19.92 11.37
C GLU A 117 17.79 -18.86 10.81
N TYR A 118 17.34 -17.60 10.76
CA TYR A 118 18.04 -16.46 10.16
C TYR A 118 18.04 -15.24 11.10
N PRO A 119 18.74 -15.30 12.25
CA PRO A 119 18.68 -14.26 13.28
C PRO A 119 19.13 -12.88 12.78
N ASP A 120 20.09 -12.82 11.87
CA ASP A 120 20.68 -11.58 11.34
C ASP A 120 19.93 -11.00 10.14
N LEU A 121 18.95 -11.72 9.58
CA LEU A 121 18.25 -11.31 8.36
C LEU A 121 17.29 -10.14 8.65
N GLU A 122 17.16 -9.20 7.72
CA GLU A 122 16.27 -8.06 7.93
C GLU A 122 14.80 -8.50 7.90
N VAL A 123 14.03 -8.18 8.94
CA VAL A 123 12.59 -8.47 9.00
C VAL A 123 11.81 -7.19 9.24
N SER A 124 10.86 -6.91 8.34
CA SER A 124 9.90 -5.82 8.46
C SER A 124 8.51 -6.37 8.78
N ALA A 125 7.89 -5.93 9.87
CA ALA A 125 6.49 -6.17 10.13
C ALA A 125 5.64 -5.39 9.12
N SER A 126 4.81 -6.08 8.34
CA SER A 126 4.03 -5.49 7.25
C SER A 126 2.89 -4.61 7.73
N SER A 127 2.44 -3.66 6.92
CA SER A 127 1.16 -2.97 7.14
C SER A 127 -0.05 -3.93 7.15
N PHE A 128 0.09 -5.13 6.58
CA PHE A 128 -0.90 -6.22 6.67
C PHE A 128 -1.03 -6.82 8.08
N SER A 129 -0.05 -6.58 8.97
CA SER A 129 -0.18 -6.84 10.41
C SER A 129 -1.17 -5.89 11.08
N ARG A 130 -1.51 -4.77 10.42
CA ARG A 130 -2.41 -3.72 10.91
C ARG A 130 -2.00 -3.13 12.26
N ILE A 131 -0.70 -2.94 12.47
CA ILE A 131 -0.14 -2.32 13.68
C ILE A 131 -0.54 -0.84 13.71
N HIS A 132 -1.33 -0.44 14.70
CA HIS A 132 -1.94 0.89 14.79
C HIS A 132 -2.07 1.42 16.23
N ASN A 133 -1.44 0.78 17.21
CA ASN A 133 -1.34 1.31 18.57
C ASN A 133 0.01 0.95 19.23
N VAL A 134 0.29 1.58 20.37
CA VAL A 134 1.54 1.39 21.13
C VAL A 134 1.75 -0.06 21.56
N ARG A 135 0.70 -0.72 22.06
CA ARG A 135 0.83 -2.10 22.56
C ARG A 135 1.23 -3.06 21.45
N GLU A 136 0.62 -2.95 20.28
CA GLU A 136 0.96 -3.75 19.11
C GLU A 136 2.41 -3.50 18.66
N VAL A 137 2.87 -2.24 18.69
CA VAL A 137 4.26 -1.89 18.38
C VAL A 137 5.24 -2.60 19.32
N GLU A 138 4.97 -2.59 20.63
CA GLU A 138 5.81 -3.28 21.62
C GLU A 138 5.84 -4.80 21.37
N GLU A 139 4.69 -5.42 21.10
CA GLU A 139 4.62 -6.86 20.81
C GLU A 139 5.45 -7.23 19.57
N TYR A 140 5.35 -6.45 18.49
CA TYR A 140 6.14 -6.71 17.29
C TYR A 140 7.63 -6.40 17.48
N ALA A 141 7.98 -5.38 18.27
CA ALA A 141 9.37 -5.12 18.65
C ALA A 141 9.95 -6.32 19.46
N ASN A 142 9.15 -6.93 20.33
CA ASN A 142 9.54 -8.14 21.09
C ASN A 142 9.69 -9.39 20.22
N LEU A 143 9.09 -9.42 19.02
CA LEU A 143 9.41 -10.44 18.00
C LEU A 143 10.79 -10.22 17.36
N GLY A 144 11.45 -9.12 17.69
CA GLY A 144 12.78 -8.77 17.22
C GLY A 144 12.81 -8.21 15.81
N VAL A 145 11.72 -7.66 15.27
CA VAL A 145 11.72 -7.09 13.90
C VAL A 145 12.65 -5.88 13.79
N ASN A 146 13.29 -5.70 12.63
CA ASN A 146 14.13 -4.52 12.37
C ASN A 146 13.30 -3.27 12.04
N THR A 147 12.15 -3.46 11.40
CA THR A 147 11.27 -2.37 10.96
C THR A 147 9.82 -2.70 11.27
N ILE A 148 9.05 -1.70 11.70
CA ILE A 148 7.60 -1.76 11.80
C ILE A 148 7.00 -0.83 10.76
N ILE A 149 6.29 -1.40 9.78
CA ILE A 149 5.52 -0.65 8.79
C ILE A 149 4.14 -0.38 9.40
N MET A 150 3.89 0.88 9.75
CA MET A 150 2.63 1.27 10.39
C MET A 150 1.44 1.03 9.44
N HIS A 151 0.28 0.70 10.02
CA HIS A 151 -0.97 0.74 9.26
C HIS A 151 -1.22 2.17 8.76
N GLU A 152 -1.66 2.32 7.51
CA GLU A 152 -1.76 3.64 6.87
C GLU A 152 -2.71 4.60 7.60
N ASP A 153 -3.71 4.11 8.34
CA ASP A 153 -4.59 4.96 9.14
C ASP A 153 -3.83 5.81 10.17
N ALA A 154 -2.68 5.31 10.67
CA ALA A 154 -1.83 6.00 11.62
C ALA A 154 -1.03 7.16 11.00
N ASN A 155 -0.91 7.25 9.67
CA ASN A 155 -0.06 8.24 8.99
C ASN A 155 -0.44 9.70 9.32
N ARG A 156 -1.60 10.00 9.91
CA ARG A 156 -1.94 11.36 10.37
C ARG A 156 -2.34 11.41 11.84
N ASP A 157 -2.05 10.36 12.60
CA ASP A 157 -2.12 10.41 14.05
C ASP A 157 -0.73 10.79 14.59
N PHE A 158 -0.44 12.08 14.59
CA PHE A 158 0.86 12.56 15.07
C PHE A 158 1.06 12.39 16.58
N LYS A 159 -0.03 12.21 17.35
CA LYS A 159 0.09 11.90 18.78
C LYS A 159 0.65 10.48 18.94
N LEU A 160 0.07 9.50 18.24
CA LEU A 160 0.56 8.13 18.22
C LEU A 160 1.97 8.03 17.61
N LEU A 161 2.20 8.65 16.44
CA LEU A 161 3.49 8.55 15.74
C LEU A 161 4.65 9.12 16.56
N LYS A 162 4.43 10.18 17.35
CA LYS A 162 5.46 10.71 18.28
C LYS A 162 5.82 9.71 19.37
N GLU A 163 4.83 9.03 19.93
CA GLU A 163 5.06 8.00 20.95
C GLU A 163 5.84 6.82 20.36
N ILE A 164 5.40 6.33 19.20
CA ILE A 164 6.07 5.23 18.49
C ILE A 164 7.51 5.59 18.11
N ALA A 165 7.76 6.83 17.65
CA ALA A 165 9.11 7.28 17.33
C ALA A 165 10.03 7.35 18.57
N SER A 166 9.48 7.60 19.76
CA SER A 166 10.20 7.51 21.03
C SER A 166 10.57 6.05 21.36
N LEU A 167 9.60 5.13 21.24
CA LEU A 167 9.79 3.69 21.46
C LEU A 167 10.81 3.08 20.50
N SER A 168 10.76 3.49 19.23
CA SER A 168 11.70 3.08 18.18
C SER A 168 13.16 3.30 18.56
N LYS A 169 13.48 4.44 19.20
CA LYS A 169 14.84 4.75 19.67
C LYS A 169 15.27 3.84 20.81
N THR A 170 14.36 3.57 21.76
CA THR A 170 14.65 2.77 22.95
C THR A 170 14.79 1.29 22.61
N ASN A 171 13.92 0.77 21.74
CA ASN A 171 13.84 -0.64 21.38
C ASN A 171 14.55 -1.00 20.06
N LYS A 172 15.25 -0.03 19.44
CA LYS A 172 16.12 -0.21 18.26
C LYS A 172 15.43 -0.85 17.05
N PHE A 173 14.29 -0.32 16.65
CA PHE A 173 13.62 -0.66 15.38
C PHE A 173 13.34 0.59 14.55
N ASP A 174 13.28 0.46 13.22
CA ASP A 174 12.86 1.54 12.31
C ASP A 174 11.32 1.63 12.25
N VAL A 175 10.78 2.86 12.19
CA VAL A 175 9.36 3.11 11.85
C VAL A 175 9.26 3.46 10.38
N GLU A 176 8.41 2.76 9.63
CA GLU A 176 8.19 2.99 8.20
C GLU A 176 6.74 3.39 7.92
N LEU A 177 6.54 4.45 7.13
CA LEU A 177 5.23 4.92 6.68
C LEU A 177 5.07 4.74 5.17
N ILE A 178 3.91 4.24 4.74
CA ILE A 178 3.58 4.13 3.31
C ILE A 178 3.04 5.46 2.82
N LEU A 179 3.68 6.04 1.81
CA LEU A 179 3.42 7.42 1.39
C LEU A 179 2.15 7.58 0.56
N ASN A 180 1.85 6.61 -0.31
CA ASN A 180 1.08 6.89 -1.52
C ASN A 180 -0.13 5.97 -1.75
N ASN A 181 -0.66 5.33 -0.70
CA ASN A 181 -1.91 4.56 -0.80
C ASN A 181 -3.13 5.45 -0.54
N SER A 182 -4.13 5.43 -1.43
CA SER A 182 -5.41 6.14 -1.24
C SER A 182 -6.49 5.27 -0.57
N CYS A 183 -6.11 4.47 0.44
CA CYS A 183 -7.09 3.66 1.18
C CYS A 183 -8.07 4.57 1.93
N LEU A 184 -9.33 4.14 2.09
CA LEU A 184 -10.29 4.85 2.92
C LEU A 184 -9.79 4.85 4.37
N TYR A 185 -9.88 6.00 5.03
CA TYR A 185 -9.61 6.06 6.47
C TYR A 185 -10.72 5.34 7.23
N GLY A 186 -10.37 4.39 8.11
CA GLY A 186 -11.35 3.56 8.82
C GLY A 186 -12.11 2.60 7.90
N CYS A 187 -11.47 2.15 6.81
CA CYS A 187 -12.09 1.32 5.79
C CYS A 187 -12.71 0.03 6.36
N PRO A 188 -14.04 -0.20 6.23
CA PRO A 188 -14.67 -1.43 6.72
C PRO A 188 -14.26 -2.66 5.90
N PHE A 189 -13.73 -2.47 4.69
CA PHE A 189 -13.35 -3.56 3.79
C PHE A 189 -11.88 -3.96 3.90
N ARG A 190 -11.06 -3.25 4.70
CA ARG A 190 -9.60 -3.42 4.71
C ARG A 190 -9.18 -4.83 5.06
N LEU A 191 -9.71 -5.38 6.16
CA LEU A 191 -9.38 -6.73 6.61
C LEU A 191 -9.68 -7.78 5.54
N THR A 192 -10.86 -7.66 4.92
CA THR A 192 -11.31 -8.56 3.87
C THR A 192 -10.49 -8.38 2.58
N HIS A 193 -10.11 -7.16 2.24
CA HIS A 193 -9.23 -6.89 1.10
C HIS A 193 -7.87 -7.56 1.28
N ASP A 194 -7.25 -7.39 2.45
CA ASP A 194 -5.97 -8.00 2.77
C ASP A 194 -6.06 -9.54 2.69
N GLY A 195 -7.17 -10.12 3.16
CA GLY A 195 -7.46 -11.56 3.06
C GLY A 195 -7.58 -12.06 1.63
N ILE A 196 -8.35 -11.35 0.79
CA ILE A 196 -8.54 -11.72 -0.61
C ILE A 196 -7.24 -11.59 -1.40
N SER A 197 -6.47 -10.52 -1.19
CA SER A 197 -5.15 -10.36 -1.80
C SER A 197 -4.21 -11.52 -1.44
N SER A 198 -4.20 -11.92 -0.17
CA SER A 198 -3.41 -13.05 0.33
C SER A 198 -3.80 -14.37 -0.33
N ILE A 199 -5.10 -14.65 -0.43
CA ILE A 199 -5.62 -15.89 -1.01
C ILE A 199 -5.42 -15.95 -2.53
N THR A 200 -5.66 -14.85 -3.24
CA THR A 200 -5.59 -14.82 -4.73
C THR A 200 -4.18 -14.78 -5.29
N SER A 201 -3.18 -14.60 -4.43
CA SER A 201 -1.75 -14.68 -4.76
C SER A 201 -1.08 -15.95 -4.27
N MET A 202 -1.80 -16.82 -3.56
CA MET A 202 -1.28 -18.12 -3.16
C MET A 202 -1.32 -19.10 -4.34
N VAL A 203 -0.27 -19.90 -4.56
CA VAL A 203 -0.22 -20.90 -5.64
C VAL A 203 -1.43 -21.83 -5.60
N ASN A 204 -1.78 -22.33 -4.40
CA ASN A 204 -2.93 -23.20 -4.16
C ASN A 204 -4.16 -22.42 -3.65
N GLY A 205 -4.26 -21.14 -4.01
CA GLY A 205 -5.36 -20.26 -3.61
C GLY A 205 -6.48 -20.17 -4.64
N VAL A 206 -7.30 -19.13 -4.52
CA VAL A 206 -8.37 -18.82 -5.47
C VAL A 206 -7.76 -18.12 -6.69
N ASN A 207 -7.70 -18.84 -7.81
CA ASN A 207 -6.88 -18.43 -8.96
C ASN A 207 -7.66 -17.91 -10.17
N ASP A 208 -8.99 -17.94 -10.12
CA ASP A 208 -9.90 -17.60 -11.22
C ASP A 208 -10.65 -16.27 -10.97
N VAL A 209 -10.14 -15.44 -10.08
CA VAL A 209 -10.63 -14.07 -9.80
C VAL A 209 -9.77 -13.07 -10.56
N TRP A 210 -10.40 -12.17 -11.32
CA TRP A 210 -9.72 -11.14 -12.11
C TRP A 210 -9.89 -9.72 -11.54
N PHE A 211 -10.73 -9.56 -10.51
CA PHE A 211 -10.89 -8.29 -9.79
C PHE A 211 -11.33 -8.50 -8.33
N GLU A 212 -10.75 -7.75 -7.40
CA GLU A 212 -11.06 -7.85 -5.97
C GLU A 212 -12.28 -6.97 -5.63
N TYR A 213 -13.41 -7.58 -5.28
CA TYR A 213 -14.63 -6.81 -4.97
C TYR A 213 -14.48 -5.75 -3.86
N PRO A 214 -13.61 -5.89 -2.82
CA PRO A 214 -13.41 -4.82 -1.85
C PRO A 214 -12.95 -3.51 -2.47
N ILE A 215 -12.19 -3.57 -3.57
CA ILE A 215 -11.77 -2.36 -4.31
C ILE A 215 -12.98 -1.68 -4.96
N LEU A 216 -13.96 -2.45 -5.43
CA LEU A 216 -15.21 -1.88 -5.94
C LEU A 216 -16.02 -1.21 -4.85
N LEU A 217 -16.20 -1.86 -3.69
CA LEU A 217 -16.94 -1.27 -2.58
C LEU A 217 -16.25 0.01 -2.07
N CYS A 218 -14.92 0.01 -2.02
CA CYS A 218 -14.12 1.20 -1.75
C CYS A 218 -14.36 2.30 -2.79
N ALA A 219 -14.44 1.97 -4.07
CA ALA A 219 -14.76 2.93 -5.12
C ALA A 219 -16.20 3.47 -5.00
N THR A 220 -17.15 2.66 -4.53
CA THR A 220 -18.52 3.11 -4.24
C THR A 220 -18.52 4.19 -3.15
N ASP A 221 -17.72 4.03 -2.09
CA ASP A 221 -17.62 5.03 -1.03
C ASP A 221 -16.96 6.33 -1.49
N VAL A 222 -15.96 6.25 -2.36
CA VAL A 222 -15.37 7.44 -2.99
C VAL A 222 -16.35 8.11 -3.96
N LEU A 223 -17.14 7.34 -4.70
CA LEU A 223 -18.19 7.87 -5.58
C LEU A 223 -19.28 8.59 -4.79
N ASN A 224 -19.69 8.03 -3.65
CA ASN A 224 -20.71 8.61 -2.81
C ASN A 224 -20.20 9.83 -2.04
N ASP A 225 -18.90 9.87 -1.75
CA ASP A 225 -18.25 10.98 -1.06
C ASP A 225 -16.77 11.16 -1.52
N PRO A 226 -16.52 12.01 -2.54
CA PRO A 226 -15.17 12.28 -3.04
C PRO A 226 -14.22 12.88 -2.00
N VAL A 227 -14.74 13.46 -0.91
CA VAL A 227 -13.91 13.97 0.21
C VAL A 227 -13.09 12.84 0.83
N ASN A 228 -13.53 11.58 0.69
CA ASN A 228 -12.76 10.42 1.12
C ASN A 228 -11.35 10.36 0.52
N LEU A 229 -11.11 10.93 -0.67
CA LEU A 229 -9.76 11.02 -1.24
C LEU A 229 -8.83 11.94 -0.46
N ILE A 230 -9.37 12.96 0.20
CA ILE A 230 -8.61 13.83 1.11
C ILE A 230 -8.49 13.19 2.49
N ARG A 231 -9.51 12.45 2.94
CA ARG A 231 -9.46 11.72 4.22
C ARG A 231 -8.46 10.55 4.20
N SER A 232 -8.23 9.93 3.04
CA SER A 232 -7.18 8.94 2.84
C SER A 232 -5.83 9.43 3.35
N ARG A 233 -5.07 8.56 4.01
CA ARG A 233 -3.89 8.93 4.79
C ARG A 233 -2.58 8.87 4.00
N TRP A 234 -2.63 9.25 2.72
CA TRP A 234 -1.42 9.52 1.95
C TRP A 234 -0.64 10.70 2.57
N ILE A 235 0.65 10.77 2.26
CA ILE A 235 1.58 11.83 2.65
C ILE A 235 2.01 12.55 1.39
N ARG A 236 2.02 13.88 1.41
CA ARG A 236 2.49 14.72 0.30
C ARG A 236 4.01 14.91 0.39
N PRO A 237 4.72 15.08 -0.74
CA PRO A 237 6.15 15.41 -0.73
C PRO A 237 6.50 16.60 0.17
N GLU A 238 5.69 17.65 0.15
CA GLU A 238 5.90 18.89 0.90
C GLU A 238 5.76 18.71 2.42
N ASP A 239 5.00 17.69 2.83
CA ASP A 239 4.64 17.45 4.22
C ASP A 239 5.59 16.44 4.90
N ILE A 240 6.52 15.82 4.16
CA ILE A 240 7.41 14.77 4.69
C ILE A 240 8.28 15.26 5.86
N LYS A 241 8.63 16.56 5.87
CA LYS A 241 9.42 17.20 6.91
C LYS A 241 8.79 17.07 8.31
N TYR A 242 7.47 17.09 8.43
CA TYR A 242 6.79 16.99 9.73
C TYR A 242 6.94 15.60 10.36
N TYR A 243 7.14 14.56 9.53
CA TYR A 243 7.41 13.20 10.00
C TYR A 243 8.88 13.03 10.40
N GLU A 244 9.80 13.64 9.65
CA GLU A 244 11.22 13.67 10.00
C GLU A 244 11.47 14.41 11.32
N GLU A 245 10.76 15.52 11.56
CA GLU A 245 10.81 16.30 12.82
C GLU A 245 10.46 15.46 14.06
N ILE A 246 9.55 14.49 13.94
CA ILE A 246 9.19 13.59 15.04
C ILE A 246 10.08 12.34 15.11
N GLY A 247 11.07 12.23 14.22
CA GLY A 247 12.06 11.14 14.22
C GLY A 247 11.76 9.99 13.26
N ILE A 248 10.74 10.08 12.42
CA ILE A 248 10.42 9.07 11.40
C ILE A 248 11.08 9.46 10.09
N ASN A 249 12.04 8.66 9.64
CA ASN A 249 12.85 8.99 8.46
C ASN A 249 12.86 7.89 7.39
N ARG A 250 12.09 6.81 7.55
CA ARG A 250 11.97 5.71 6.60
C ARG A 250 10.58 5.71 5.97
N PHE A 251 10.52 5.72 4.64
CA PHE A 251 9.26 5.86 3.91
C PHE A 251 9.18 4.90 2.74
N LYS A 252 7.98 4.35 2.53
CA LYS A 252 7.72 3.35 1.50
C LYS A 252 6.84 3.91 0.38
N ILE A 253 7.33 3.74 -0.84
CA ILE A 253 6.59 4.06 -2.07
C ILE A 253 5.99 2.76 -2.59
N ALA A 254 4.68 2.59 -2.42
CA ALA A 254 3.96 1.47 -2.99
C ALA A 254 3.78 1.63 -4.50
N GLY A 255 3.66 0.52 -5.23
CA GLY A 255 3.46 0.57 -6.68
C GLY A 255 4.01 -0.62 -7.45
N ARG A 256 4.04 -1.84 -6.88
CA ARG A 256 4.60 -3.04 -7.56
C ARG A 256 3.96 -3.37 -8.92
N ASN A 257 2.74 -2.85 -9.16
CA ASN A 257 1.98 -3.00 -10.40
C ASN A 257 2.12 -1.79 -11.35
N LYS A 258 3.00 -0.83 -11.04
CA LYS A 258 3.16 0.43 -11.77
C LYS A 258 4.36 0.33 -12.72
N LYS A 259 4.36 1.18 -13.75
CA LYS A 259 5.46 1.29 -14.71
C LYS A 259 6.63 2.07 -14.11
N THR A 260 7.81 1.86 -14.65
CA THR A 260 9.07 2.53 -14.28
C THR A 260 8.91 4.05 -14.21
N GLU A 261 8.36 4.68 -15.24
CA GLU A 261 8.10 6.12 -15.29
C GLU A 261 7.28 6.64 -14.10
N TRP A 262 6.22 5.92 -13.73
CA TRP A 262 5.38 6.31 -12.60
C TRP A 262 6.15 6.21 -11.28
N ILE A 263 6.88 5.11 -11.07
CA ILE A 263 7.67 4.90 -9.85
C ILE A 263 8.73 6.01 -9.72
N LEU A 264 9.43 6.33 -10.80
CA LEU A 264 10.43 7.40 -10.84
C LEU A 264 9.84 8.78 -10.61
N ASN A 265 8.65 9.06 -11.14
CA ASN A 265 7.93 10.32 -10.87
C ASN A 265 7.65 10.48 -9.36
N VAL A 266 7.21 9.42 -8.69
CA VAL A 266 6.98 9.46 -7.23
C VAL A 266 8.28 9.62 -6.46
N VAL A 267 9.33 8.85 -6.81
CA VAL A 267 10.65 8.99 -6.17
C VAL A 267 11.16 10.42 -6.30
N LYS A 268 11.18 10.97 -7.52
CA LYS A 268 11.60 12.34 -7.81
C LYS A 268 10.84 13.36 -6.98
N ALA A 269 9.50 13.27 -6.95
CA ALA A 269 8.66 14.18 -6.18
C ALA A 269 9.03 14.21 -4.70
N PHE A 270 9.21 13.04 -4.06
CA PHE A 270 9.58 12.96 -2.65
C PHE A 270 11.02 13.40 -2.38
N THR A 271 11.97 13.10 -3.26
CA THR A 271 13.37 13.55 -3.11
C THR A 271 13.50 15.07 -3.29
N GLU A 272 12.73 15.66 -4.21
CA GLU A 272 12.65 17.11 -4.43
C GLU A 272 11.73 17.81 -3.40
N ARG A 273 10.97 17.04 -2.61
CA ARG A 273 10.04 17.51 -1.58
C ARG A 273 8.95 18.45 -2.12
N MET A 274 8.60 18.29 -3.39
CA MET A 274 7.65 19.16 -4.08
C MET A 274 7.04 18.43 -5.27
N TYR A 275 5.78 18.73 -5.56
CA TYR A 275 5.15 18.29 -6.80
C TYR A 275 4.12 19.30 -7.31
N GLU A 276 4.32 19.80 -8.53
CA GLU A 276 3.36 20.66 -9.20
C GLU A 276 2.51 19.82 -10.16
N GLY A 277 1.24 19.59 -9.83
CA GLY A 277 0.34 18.79 -10.68
C GLY A 277 -0.82 18.16 -9.93
N ASP A 278 -1.39 17.11 -10.53
CA ASP A 278 -2.45 16.32 -9.92
C ASP A 278 -1.84 15.33 -8.92
N LEU A 279 -2.19 15.44 -7.64
CA LEU A 279 -1.72 14.53 -6.59
C LEU A 279 -2.05 13.06 -6.92
N LEU A 280 -3.10 12.80 -7.70
CA LEU A 280 -3.46 11.44 -8.15
C LEU A 280 -2.43 10.81 -9.10
N ASP A 281 -1.47 11.59 -9.61
CA ASP A 281 -0.31 11.09 -10.34
C ASP A 281 0.75 10.50 -9.40
N LEU A 282 0.73 10.86 -8.11
CA LEU A 282 1.63 10.32 -7.09
C LEU A 282 1.03 9.20 -6.25
N VAL A 283 -0.30 9.19 -6.08
CA VAL A 283 -0.99 8.20 -5.25
C VAL A 283 -1.56 7.04 -6.07
N SER A 284 -1.52 5.84 -5.49
CA SER A 284 -2.21 4.69 -6.03
C SER A 284 -3.73 4.89 -5.89
N TYR A 285 -4.37 5.32 -6.97
CA TYR A 285 -5.82 5.58 -7.07
C TYR A 285 -6.59 4.46 -7.79
N PRO A 286 -6.83 3.27 -7.17
CA PRO A 286 -7.57 2.20 -7.82
C PRO A 286 -9.05 2.53 -8.04
N GLN A 287 -9.64 3.42 -7.24
CA GLN A 287 -11.06 3.73 -7.26
C GLN A 287 -11.50 4.37 -8.59
N GLY A 288 -10.74 5.34 -9.11
CA GLY A 288 -10.99 5.94 -10.43
C GLY A 288 -10.25 5.27 -11.59
N ARG A 289 -9.50 4.19 -11.34
CA ARG A 289 -8.71 3.49 -12.36
C ARG A 289 -9.12 2.02 -12.49
N ALA A 290 -8.69 1.16 -11.57
CA ALA A 290 -8.95 -0.27 -11.64
C ALA A 290 -10.45 -0.59 -11.51
N ALA A 291 -11.14 0.02 -10.53
CA ALA A 291 -12.55 -0.23 -10.30
C ALA A 291 -13.45 0.26 -11.43
N THR A 292 -13.16 1.44 -12.00
CA THR A 292 -13.92 1.99 -13.14
C THR A 292 -13.79 1.10 -14.38
N LYS A 293 -12.58 0.61 -14.68
CA LYS A 293 -12.35 -0.37 -15.75
C LYS A 293 -13.11 -1.67 -15.48
N ALA A 294 -13.03 -2.21 -14.26
CA ALA A 294 -13.72 -3.45 -13.92
C ALA A 294 -15.25 -3.33 -14.03
N ILE A 295 -15.83 -2.20 -13.59
CA ILE A 295 -17.25 -1.89 -13.75
C ILE A 295 -17.66 -1.85 -15.22
N GLN A 296 -16.87 -1.21 -16.08
CA GLN A 296 -17.14 -1.17 -17.52
C GLN A 296 -17.13 -2.58 -18.13
N MET A 297 -16.14 -3.41 -17.77
CA MET A 297 -16.03 -4.78 -18.28
C MET A 297 -17.21 -5.70 -17.93
N VAL A 298 -17.96 -5.39 -16.88
CA VAL A 298 -19.13 -6.19 -16.44
C VAL A 298 -20.47 -5.53 -16.73
N ASN A 299 -20.48 -4.46 -17.54
CA ASN A 299 -21.65 -3.64 -17.82
C ASN A 299 -22.33 -3.12 -16.53
N GLY A 300 -21.52 -2.66 -15.57
CA GLY A 300 -22.00 -2.06 -14.33
C GLY A 300 -22.46 -0.60 -14.49
N PRO A 301 -22.85 0.07 -13.40
CA PRO A 301 -23.40 1.43 -13.44
C PRO A 301 -22.43 2.45 -14.06
N SER A 302 -22.94 3.28 -14.96
CA SER A 302 -22.14 4.34 -15.64
C SER A 302 -21.69 5.47 -14.70
N SER A 303 -22.33 5.60 -13.53
CA SER A 303 -22.01 6.59 -12.49
C SER A 303 -20.53 6.59 -12.08
N TYR A 304 -19.88 5.43 -12.07
CA TYR A 304 -18.45 5.28 -11.73
C TYR A 304 -17.51 6.02 -12.70
N SER A 305 -17.93 6.29 -13.94
CA SER A 305 -17.08 6.97 -14.94
C SER A 305 -16.61 8.35 -14.47
N VAL A 306 -17.38 9.03 -13.63
CA VAL A 306 -17.03 10.34 -13.06
C VAL A 306 -15.72 10.28 -12.27
N LEU A 307 -15.42 9.15 -11.61
CA LEU A 307 -14.18 8.98 -10.83
C LEU A 307 -12.91 9.04 -11.69
N THR A 308 -13.02 8.77 -13.00
CA THR A 308 -11.88 8.87 -13.94
C THR A 308 -11.48 10.32 -14.20
N LYS A 309 -12.39 11.26 -13.96
CA LYS A 309 -12.30 12.70 -14.22
C LYS A 309 -11.99 13.53 -12.96
N VAL A 310 -11.78 12.88 -11.83
CA VAL A 310 -11.36 13.52 -10.58
C VAL A 310 -9.89 13.90 -10.70
N LYS A 311 -9.56 15.12 -10.28
CA LYS A 311 -8.18 15.60 -10.09
C LYS A 311 -8.05 16.25 -8.71
N ILE A 312 -6.87 16.16 -8.13
CA ILE A 312 -6.52 16.82 -6.86
C ILE A 312 -5.34 17.74 -7.11
N ASP A 313 -5.59 19.04 -7.21
CA ASP A 313 -4.55 20.03 -7.48
C ASP A 313 -3.61 20.18 -6.26
N ASN A 314 -2.40 19.63 -6.35
CA ASN A 314 -1.45 19.60 -5.23
C ASN A 314 -1.01 21.01 -4.81
N THR A 315 -1.02 21.97 -5.75
CA THR A 315 -0.59 23.35 -5.51
C THR A 315 -1.62 24.16 -4.71
N LYS A 316 -2.88 23.71 -4.68
CA LYS A 316 -3.98 24.42 -4.01
C LYS A 316 -4.13 24.09 -2.54
N PHE A 317 -3.42 23.09 -2.01
CA PHE A 317 -3.45 22.81 -0.57
C PHE A 317 -3.00 24.04 0.23
N PRO A 318 -3.70 24.41 1.30
CA PRO A 318 -3.23 25.49 2.18
C PRO A 318 -1.84 25.18 2.75
N GLU A 319 -1.02 26.22 2.89
CA GLU A 319 0.26 26.07 3.56
C GLU A 319 0.04 25.55 4.99
N GLY A 320 0.76 24.48 5.34
CA GLY A 320 0.66 23.87 6.65
C GLY A 320 -0.68 23.19 6.94
N TRP A 321 -1.48 22.80 5.94
CA TRP A 321 -2.74 22.05 6.16
C TRP A 321 -2.53 20.84 7.09
N ILE A 322 -1.41 20.13 6.93
CA ILE A 322 -1.06 18.96 7.75
C ILE A 322 -0.91 19.31 9.24
N LYS A 323 -0.64 20.57 9.59
CA LYS A 323 -0.55 21.03 10.99
C LYS A 323 -1.84 20.82 11.77
N PHE A 324 -2.99 20.78 11.09
CA PHE A 324 -4.26 20.41 11.72
C PHE A 324 -4.15 19.07 12.46
N PHE A 325 -3.49 18.08 11.87
CA PHE A 325 -3.36 16.73 12.43
C PHE A 325 -2.28 16.62 13.52
N LEU A 326 -1.49 17.67 13.76
CA LEU A 326 -0.50 17.66 14.85
C LEU A 326 -1.15 17.70 16.24
N THR A 327 -2.36 18.25 16.32
CA THR A 327 -3.09 18.48 17.58
C THR A 327 -4.52 17.97 17.58
N ASN A 328 -5.11 17.63 16.42
CA ASN A 328 -6.47 17.12 16.34
C ASN A 328 -6.50 15.60 16.25
N ASP A 329 -7.43 15.01 17.01
CA ASP A 329 -7.71 13.59 16.99
C ASP A 329 -8.84 13.28 15.99
N CYS A 330 -8.56 12.43 15.01
CA CYS A 330 -9.54 11.99 14.01
C CYS A 330 -10.31 10.74 14.41
N ASP A 331 -9.82 9.97 15.39
CA ASP A 331 -10.42 8.70 15.80
C ASP A 331 -11.61 8.93 16.72
N THR A 332 -11.57 10.00 17.54
CA THR A 332 -12.61 10.31 18.52
C THR A 332 -13.56 11.43 18.09
N ARG A 333 -13.32 12.07 16.93
CA ARG A 333 -14.12 13.20 16.45
C ARG A 333 -14.84 12.88 15.14
N SER A 334 -16.14 13.13 15.11
CA SER A 334 -16.96 12.96 13.91
C SER A 334 -16.50 13.87 12.76
N CYS A 335 -16.21 13.28 11.59
CA CYS A 335 -15.95 14.04 10.36
C CYS A 335 -17.12 14.97 9.97
N LYS A 336 -18.36 14.61 10.33
CA LYS A 336 -19.55 15.43 10.06
C LYS A 336 -19.53 16.75 10.83
N GLU A 337 -18.97 16.75 12.04
CA GLU A 337 -18.82 17.93 12.89
C GLU A 337 -17.52 18.68 12.58
N CYS A 338 -16.43 17.94 12.31
CA CYS A 338 -15.11 18.50 12.07
C CYS A 338 -15.04 19.27 10.75
N LYS A 339 -15.54 18.68 9.64
CA LYS A 339 -15.56 19.27 8.29
C LYS A 339 -14.23 19.73 7.69
N TYR A 340 -13.10 19.52 8.38
CA TYR A 340 -11.79 19.98 7.91
C TYR A 340 -11.44 19.44 6.51
N CYS A 341 -11.53 18.13 6.31
CA CYS A 341 -11.24 17.52 5.00
C CYS A 341 -12.23 17.96 3.90
N ASP A 342 -13.48 18.26 4.25
CA ASP A 342 -14.49 18.78 3.32
C ASP A 342 -14.06 20.16 2.79
N ILE A 343 -13.62 21.07 3.67
CA ILE A 343 -13.09 22.39 3.31
C ILE A 343 -11.87 22.27 2.39
N ILE A 344 -10.95 21.34 2.71
CA ILE A 344 -9.78 21.09 1.86
C ILE A 344 -10.22 20.54 0.51
N ALA A 345 -11.13 19.57 0.47
CA ALA A 345 -11.62 18.96 -0.76
C ALA A 345 -12.22 19.98 -1.72
N GLU A 346 -13.05 20.92 -1.25
CA GLU A 346 -13.62 21.97 -2.10
C GLU A 346 -12.59 22.94 -2.68
N ARG A 347 -11.40 23.02 -2.08
CA ARG A 347 -10.31 23.88 -2.55
C ARG A 347 -9.43 23.18 -3.58
N VAL A 348 -9.22 21.87 -3.42
CA VAL A 348 -8.20 21.13 -4.19
C VAL A 348 -8.79 20.19 -5.24
N ILE A 349 -10.04 19.73 -5.08
CA ILE A 349 -10.65 18.77 -6.00
C ILE A 349 -11.32 19.50 -7.15
N THR A 350 -11.05 19.02 -8.37
CA THR A 350 -11.90 19.28 -9.53
C THR A 350 -12.45 17.97 -10.09
N ILE A 351 -13.66 18.01 -10.63
CA ILE A 351 -14.31 16.86 -11.26
C ILE A 351 -14.83 17.31 -12.61
N ASP A 352 -14.35 16.68 -13.68
CA ASP A 352 -14.69 17.05 -15.07
C ASP A 352 -14.35 18.51 -15.41
N GLY A 353 -13.26 19.02 -14.83
CA GLY A 353 -12.81 20.41 -15.01
C GLY A 353 -13.46 21.42 -14.08
N GLU A 354 -14.54 21.06 -13.38
CA GLU A 354 -15.27 21.97 -12.49
C GLU A 354 -14.82 21.83 -11.02
N PRO A 355 -14.78 22.92 -10.24
CA PRO A 355 -14.50 22.86 -8.80
C PRO A 355 -15.51 21.99 -8.05
N PHE A 356 -15.01 21.07 -7.22
CA PHE A 356 -15.86 20.23 -6.37
C PHE A 356 -16.54 21.05 -5.28
N LYS A 357 -17.82 20.74 -5.03
CA LYS A 357 -18.65 21.36 -3.98
C LYS A 357 -19.42 20.29 -3.23
N THR A 358 -19.22 20.21 -1.91
CA THR A 358 -19.73 19.11 -1.08
C THR A 358 -21.26 19.13 -1.04
N ASP A 359 -21.86 20.32 -0.95
CA ASP A 359 -23.30 20.57 -0.94
C ASP A 359 -23.99 20.26 -2.28
N LYS A 360 -23.25 20.31 -3.39
CA LYS A 360 -23.76 20.01 -4.73
C LYS A 360 -23.59 18.54 -5.12
N TRP A 361 -22.81 17.75 -4.36
CA TRP A 361 -22.53 16.36 -4.71
C TRP A 361 -23.70 15.42 -4.37
N ASN A 362 -24.47 15.05 -5.38
CA ASN A 362 -25.72 14.29 -5.25
C ASN A 362 -25.66 12.83 -5.75
N ILE A 363 -24.52 12.37 -6.28
CA ILE A 363 -24.40 10.98 -6.74
C ILE A 363 -24.48 10.04 -5.53
N ARG A 364 -25.45 9.11 -5.55
CA ARG A 364 -25.60 8.06 -4.56
C ARG A 364 -25.77 6.72 -5.26
N GLN A 365 -24.78 5.87 -5.09
CA GLN A 365 -24.68 4.54 -5.66
C GLN A 365 -24.73 3.52 -4.52
N SER A 366 -25.72 2.63 -4.55
CA SER A 366 -25.72 1.46 -3.67
C SER A 366 -24.57 0.53 -4.04
N TYR A 367 -24.04 -0.20 -3.06
CA TYR A 367 -23.02 -1.22 -3.32
C TYR A 367 -23.53 -2.22 -4.37
N PRO A 368 -22.83 -2.37 -5.51
CA PRO A 368 -23.28 -3.24 -6.60
C PRO A 368 -22.89 -4.71 -6.32
N ILE A 369 -23.40 -5.27 -5.22
CA ILE A 369 -23.09 -6.62 -4.72
C ILE A 369 -23.42 -7.70 -5.78
N ASN A 370 -24.45 -7.46 -6.59
CA ASN A 370 -24.85 -8.32 -7.69
C ASN A 370 -23.77 -8.49 -8.78
N LEU A 371 -22.77 -7.61 -8.84
CA LEU A 371 -21.66 -7.73 -9.79
C LEU A 371 -20.54 -8.63 -9.30
N ILE A 372 -20.46 -8.95 -8.00
CA ILE A 372 -19.35 -9.72 -7.42
C ILE A 372 -19.12 -11.06 -8.14
N PRO A 373 -20.15 -11.87 -8.44
CA PRO A 373 -19.94 -13.13 -9.17
C PRO A 373 -19.33 -12.96 -10.57
N LYS A 374 -19.44 -11.78 -11.18
CA LYS A 374 -18.88 -11.48 -12.50
C LYS A 374 -17.36 -11.29 -12.47
N PHE A 375 -16.75 -11.07 -11.30
CA PHE A 375 -15.30 -10.92 -11.14
C PHE A 375 -14.52 -12.24 -11.14
N LYS A 376 -15.21 -13.34 -11.39
CA LYS A 376 -14.64 -14.65 -11.72
C LYS A 376 -14.42 -14.76 -13.23
N GLU A 377 -13.39 -15.46 -13.70
CA GLU A 377 -13.04 -15.59 -15.13
C GLU A 377 -14.22 -16.10 -15.98
N ASN A 378 -15.03 -17.03 -15.45
CA ASN A 378 -16.23 -17.54 -16.11
C ASN A 378 -17.47 -16.63 -15.99
N GLY A 379 -17.40 -15.56 -15.21
CA GLY A 379 -18.49 -14.62 -14.96
C GLY A 379 -18.81 -13.69 -16.14
N ILE A 380 -17.84 -13.45 -17.03
CA ILE A 380 -18.03 -12.65 -18.25
C ILE A 380 -18.91 -13.40 -19.27
N LYS A 381 -18.83 -14.73 -19.32
CA LYS A 381 -19.57 -15.56 -20.29
C LYS A 381 -21.06 -15.74 -19.99
N LYS A 382 -21.49 -15.57 -18.73
CA LYS A 382 -22.90 -15.72 -18.31
C LYS A 382 -23.71 -14.41 -18.35
N GLY A 383 -23.11 -13.29 -18.76
CA GLY A 383 -23.79 -12.00 -18.90
C GLY A 383 -24.34 -11.70 -20.30
N ASN A 384 -24.08 -12.58 -21.27
CA ASN A 384 -24.49 -12.46 -22.67
C ASN A 384 -25.38 -13.65 -23.12
N GLN A 385 -26.07 -14.30 -22.18
CA GLN A 385 -27.14 -15.26 -22.48
C GLN A 385 -28.47 -14.74 -21.94
#